data_AF-A0A0R3PVP2-F1
#
_entry.id   AF-A0A0R3PVP2-F1
#
_cell.length_a   1.000
_cell.length_b   1.000
_cell.length_c   1.000
_cell.angle_alpha   90.00
_cell.angle_beta   90.00
_cell.angle_gamma   90.00
#
_symmetry.space_group_name_H-M   'P 1'
#
loop_
_entity.id
_entity.type
_entity.pdbx_description
1 polymer ?
#
loop_
_entity_poly.entity_id
_entity_poly.type
_entity_poly.pdbx_seq_one_letter_code
_entity_poly.pdbx_strand_id
1 'polypeptide(L)'
;MEVASATSADLLKAEQAMYGPFFGTLGVTSAMMFTAAGSAYGTAKSGTGIASMAVARPDLVMKAIIPVVMAGIVAIYGLVVSVIVSGKVAPGGPDYTVNQAFAQFAGGLVCGLCGLAAGYAIGIAGDAGVRALSQQPRIFVGMILMLIFAEVLGLYGMIVAMSYDLTTAEQPAYAPFFGYMGAASAQIFTVLGAAYGTAKSAVGICSMGVMRPELIMKSVIPVIMAGIIGIYGLVVAMVLKGKVTAASEGYTLNKGFAHLAAGLTCGLCGLGAGYAIGIVGDAGVRGTAQQPRLFVGMILILIFSEVLGLYGMIVALILGTS
;
A
#
# COMPACT_ATOMS: atom_id res chain seq x y z
N MET A 1 8.78 58.23 -3.06
CA MET A 1 9.24 57.41 -1.94
C MET A 1 8.00 56.85 -1.27
N GLU A 2 7.51 55.70 -1.74
CA GLU A 2 6.46 54.90 -1.08
C GLU A 2 6.42 53.55 -1.80
N VAL A 3 7.27 52.62 -1.37
CA VAL A 3 7.14 51.20 -1.71
C VAL A 3 6.25 50.63 -0.60
N ALA A 4 4.95 50.52 -0.89
CA ALA A 4 3.98 49.95 0.03
C ALA A 4 4.35 48.49 0.30
N SER A 5 4.63 48.17 1.56
CA SER A 5 4.84 46.80 2.03
C SER A 5 3.55 46.00 1.81
N ALA A 6 3.56 45.07 0.86
CA ALA A 6 2.51 44.07 0.77
C ALA A 6 2.41 43.35 2.13
N THR A 7 1.28 43.54 2.80
CA THR A 7 0.98 42.98 4.12
C THR A 7 1.12 41.46 4.07
N SER A 8 1.77 40.84 5.07
CA SER A 8 2.00 39.39 5.15
C SER A 8 0.73 38.57 4.87
N ALA A 9 -0.45 39.07 5.27
CA ALA A 9 -1.74 38.45 5.03
C ALA A 9 -2.12 38.32 3.53
N ASP A 10 -1.70 39.25 2.66
CA ASP A 10 -2.00 39.20 1.22
C ASP A 10 -1.09 38.19 0.50
N LEU A 11 0.16 38.07 0.95
CA LEU A 11 1.07 37.01 0.48
C LEU A 11 0.54 35.61 0.88
N LEU A 12 0.02 35.45 2.10
CA LEU A 12 -0.55 34.17 2.52
C LEU A 12 -1.81 33.79 1.73
N LYS A 13 -2.68 34.75 1.42
CA LYS A 13 -3.86 34.51 0.56
C LYS A 13 -3.45 34.13 -0.86
N ALA A 14 -2.41 34.78 -1.42
CA ALA A 14 -1.89 34.43 -2.72
C ALA A 14 -1.23 33.03 -2.74
N GLU A 15 -0.50 32.66 -1.70
CA GLU A 15 0.12 31.34 -1.54
C GLU A 15 -0.97 30.24 -1.41
N GLN A 16 -2.01 30.49 -0.61
CA GLN A 16 -3.14 29.57 -0.46
C GLN A 16 -3.93 29.39 -1.76
N ALA A 17 -4.17 30.48 -2.49
CA ALA A 17 -4.86 30.46 -3.78
C ALA A 17 -4.11 29.66 -4.85
N MET A 18 -2.77 29.66 -4.83
CA MET A 18 -1.96 28.95 -5.82
C MET A 18 -1.65 27.50 -5.43
N TYR A 19 -1.13 27.26 -4.22
CA TYR A 19 -0.63 25.93 -3.83
C TYR A 19 -1.74 24.97 -3.38
N GLY A 20 -2.83 25.48 -2.81
CA GLY A 20 -3.96 24.64 -2.37
C GLY A 20 -4.53 23.80 -3.52
N PRO A 21 -5.08 24.42 -4.57
CA PRO A 21 -5.66 23.69 -5.70
C PRO A 21 -4.65 22.79 -6.40
N PHE A 22 -3.38 23.21 -6.49
CA PHE A 22 -2.31 22.42 -7.10
C PHE A 22 -2.06 21.09 -6.35
N PHE A 23 -1.85 21.12 -5.03
CA PHE A 23 -1.61 19.89 -4.27
C PHE A 23 -2.86 19.01 -4.17
N GLY A 24 -4.05 19.62 -4.08
CA GLY A 24 -5.33 18.90 -4.10
C GLY A 24 -5.52 18.12 -5.41
N THR A 25 -5.35 18.79 -6.55
CA THR A 25 -5.45 18.15 -7.88
C THR A 25 -4.33 17.13 -8.12
N LEU A 26 -3.10 17.37 -7.65
CA LEU A 26 -2.05 16.36 -7.67
C LEU A 26 -2.40 15.12 -6.84
N GLY A 27 -3.09 15.26 -5.71
CA GLY A 27 -3.64 14.15 -4.94
C GLY A 27 -4.63 13.32 -5.76
N VAL A 28 -5.56 13.99 -6.45
CA VAL A 28 -6.52 13.34 -7.36
C VAL A 28 -5.81 12.58 -8.48
N THR A 29 -4.84 13.21 -9.14
CA THR A 29 -4.11 12.60 -10.26
C THR A 29 -3.24 11.44 -9.80
N SER A 30 -2.50 11.58 -8.70
CA SER A 30 -1.63 10.52 -8.17
C SER A 30 -2.42 9.29 -7.73
N ALA A 31 -3.58 9.47 -7.09
CA ALA A 31 -4.48 8.37 -6.72
C ALA A 31 -4.91 7.57 -7.95
N MET A 32 -5.39 8.23 -9.00
CA MET A 32 -5.87 7.55 -10.20
C MET A 32 -4.72 6.94 -11.01
N MET A 33 -3.64 7.69 -11.23
CA MET A 33 -2.55 7.28 -12.11
C MET A 33 -1.88 6.00 -11.62
N PHE A 34 -1.51 5.94 -10.34
CA PHE A 34 -0.77 4.79 -9.81
C PHE A 34 -1.67 3.56 -9.58
N THR A 35 -2.93 3.74 -9.16
CA THR A 35 -3.86 2.60 -9.08
C THR A 35 -4.24 2.06 -10.45
N ALA A 36 -4.44 2.92 -11.46
CA ALA A 36 -4.66 2.50 -12.84
C ALA A 36 -3.45 1.74 -13.39
N ALA A 37 -2.22 2.22 -13.13
CA ALA A 37 -1.00 1.52 -13.53
C ALA A 37 -0.87 0.14 -12.87
N GLY A 38 -1.18 0.04 -11.57
CA GLY A 38 -1.22 -1.23 -10.83
C GLY A 38 -2.24 -2.20 -11.41
N SER A 39 -3.46 -1.73 -11.62
CA SER A 39 -4.56 -2.51 -12.22
C SER A 39 -4.24 -2.98 -13.63
N ALA A 40 -3.66 -2.12 -14.46
CA ALA A 40 -3.22 -2.44 -15.81
C ALA A 40 -2.14 -3.53 -15.80
N TYR A 41 -1.10 -3.40 -14.95
CA TYR A 41 -0.07 -4.42 -14.81
C TYR A 41 -0.64 -5.75 -14.30
N GLY A 42 -1.48 -5.71 -13.27
CA GLY A 42 -2.12 -6.89 -12.67
C GLY A 42 -2.99 -7.65 -13.67
N THR A 43 -3.77 -6.90 -14.45
CA THR A 43 -4.62 -7.43 -15.54
C THR A 43 -3.78 -8.00 -16.67
N ALA A 44 -2.77 -7.28 -17.13
CA ALA A 44 -1.90 -7.72 -18.22
C ALA A 44 -1.18 -9.02 -17.85
N LYS A 45 -0.55 -9.07 -16.67
CA LYS A 45 0.22 -10.24 -16.24
C LYS A 45 -0.68 -11.45 -16.02
N SER A 46 -1.80 -11.30 -15.31
CA SER A 46 -2.78 -12.38 -15.11
C SER A 46 -3.40 -12.85 -16.42
N GLY A 47 -3.68 -11.92 -17.35
CA GLY A 47 -4.20 -12.22 -18.68
C GLY A 47 -3.27 -13.13 -19.50
N THR A 48 -1.94 -12.97 -19.38
CA THR A 48 -1.00 -13.90 -20.03
C THR A 48 -1.11 -15.33 -19.51
N GLY A 49 -1.34 -15.49 -18.20
CA GLY A 49 -1.60 -16.80 -17.57
C GLY A 49 -2.88 -17.43 -18.11
N ILE A 50 -3.97 -16.66 -18.16
CA ILE A 50 -5.27 -17.12 -18.69
C ILE A 50 -5.16 -17.52 -20.16
N ALA A 51 -4.52 -16.70 -20.99
CA ALA A 51 -4.32 -17.01 -22.40
C ALA A 51 -3.55 -18.33 -22.59
N SER A 52 -2.50 -18.56 -21.78
CA SER A 52 -1.76 -19.82 -21.83
C SER A 52 -2.59 -21.03 -21.38
N MET A 53 -3.46 -20.84 -20.37
CA MET A 53 -4.34 -21.89 -19.89
C MET A 53 -5.48 -22.19 -20.87
N ALA A 54 -6.01 -21.18 -21.57
CA ALA A 54 -7.16 -21.33 -22.47
C ALA A 54 -6.91 -22.33 -23.60
N VAL A 55 -5.65 -22.47 -24.04
CA VAL A 55 -5.25 -23.46 -25.05
C VAL A 55 -5.23 -24.88 -24.47
N ALA A 56 -4.82 -25.04 -23.20
CA ALA A 56 -4.67 -26.35 -22.58
C ALA A 56 -5.97 -26.87 -21.93
N ARG A 57 -6.72 -25.97 -21.26
CA ARG A 57 -7.86 -26.27 -20.37
C ARG A 57 -8.95 -25.17 -20.50
N PRO A 58 -9.66 -25.10 -21.63
CA PRO A 58 -10.66 -24.07 -21.89
C PRO A 58 -11.83 -24.09 -20.89
N ASP A 59 -12.14 -25.26 -20.32
CA ASP A 59 -13.18 -25.46 -19.31
C ASP A 59 -12.92 -24.69 -18.00
N LEU A 60 -11.66 -24.37 -17.70
CA LEU A 60 -11.28 -23.67 -16.48
C LEU A 60 -11.18 -22.15 -16.65
N VAL A 61 -11.32 -21.60 -17.86
CA VAL A 61 -11.09 -20.17 -18.15
C VAL A 61 -11.94 -19.27 -17.25
N MET A 62 -13.21 -19.62 -17.02
CA MET A 62 -14.09 -18.85 -16.14
C MET A 62 -13.61 -18.82 -14.69
N LYS A 63 -12.94 -19.88 -14.21
CA LYS A 63 -12.33 -19.89 -12.87
C LYS A 63 -11.07 -19.04 -12.83
N ALA A 64 -10.34 -18.95 -13.93
CA ALA A 64 -9.09 -18.21 -14.02
C ALA A 64 -9.27 -16.70 -14.22
N ILE A 65 -10.50 -16.19 -14.38
CA ILE A 65 -10.76 -14.75 -14.54
C ILE A 65 -10.61 -13.95 -13.23
N ILE A 66 -10.66 -14.63 -12.08
CA ILE A 66 -10.65 -14.00 -10.74
C ILE A 66 -9.49 -13.02 -10.53
N PRO A 67 -8.22 -13.33 -10.86
CA PRO A 67 -7.12 -12.38 -10.68
C PRO A 67 -7.27 -11.11 -11.52
N VAL A 68 -7.88 -11.21 -12.71
CA VAL A 68 -8.16 -10.03 -13.56
C VAL A 68 -9.24 -9.16 -12.94
N VAL A 69 -10.30 -9.77 -12.41
CA VAL A 69 -11.37 -9.04 -11.71
C VAL A 69 -10.81 -8.33 -10.48
N MET A 70 -10.00 -9.01 -9.66
CA MET A 70 -9.35 -8.43 -8.49
C MET A 70 -8.42 -7.27 -8.88
N ALA A 71 -7.56 -7.47 -9.87
CA ALA A 71 -6.71 -6.38 -10.40
C ALA A 71 -7.54 -5.18 -10.87
N GLY A 72 -8.72 -5.39 -11.45
CA GLY A 72 -9.65 -4.33 -11.86
C GLY A 72 -10.21 -3.50 -10.68
N ILE A 73 -10.49 -4.15 -9.54
CA ILE A 73 -11.03 -3.50 -8.34
C ILE A 73 -10.03 -2.49 -7.76
N VAL A 74 -8.73 -2.73 -7.89
CA VAL A 74 -7.68 -1.79 -7.47
C VAL A 74 -7.84 -0.40 -8.08
N ALA A 75 -8.23 -0.29 -9.35
CA ALA A 75 -8.45 1.01 -10.00
C ALA A 75 -9.69 1.74 -9.43
N ILE A 76 -10.69 1.00 -8.94
CA ILE A 76 -11.88 1.56 -8.30
C ILE A 76 -11.49 2.27 -7.00
N TYR A 77 -10.51 1.76 -6.26
CA TYR A 77 -10.00 2.44 -5.06
C TYR A 77 -9.46 3.84 -5.37
N GLY A 78 -8.64 3.97 -6.41
CA GLY A 78 -8.15 5.26 -6.86
C GLY A 78 -9.26 6.15 -7.38
N LEU A 79 -10.19 5.60 -8.17
CA LEU A 79 -11.35 6.35 -8.67
C LEU A 79 -12.19 6.94 -7.54
N VAL A 80 -12.50 6.15 -6.50
CA VAL A 80 -13.26 6.62 -5.33
C VAL A 80 -12.53 7.76 -4.62
N VAL A 81 -11.22 7.61 -4.39
CA VAL A 81 -10.40 8.68 -3.78
C VAL A 81 -10.38 9.91 -4.66
N SER A 82 -10.12 9.77 -5.96
CA SER A 82 -10.06 10.87 -6.91
C SER A 82 -11.39 11.62 -7.01
N VAL A 83 -12.53 10.93 -7.08
CA VAL A 83 -13.85 11.57 -7.17
C VAL A 83 -14.19 12.33 -5.89
N ILE A 84 -13.95 11.72 -4.72
CA ILE A 84 -14.24 12.35 -3.42
C ILE A 84 -13.34 13.58 -3.21
N VAL A 85 -12.04 13.44 -3.45
CA VAL A 85 -11.08 14.54 -3.28
C VAL A 85 -11.37 15.64 -4.30
N SER A 86 -11.65 15.31 -5.57
CA SER A 86 -12.00 16.30 -6.59
C SER A 86 -13.26 17.09 -6.24
N GLY A 87 -14.24 16.48 -5.56
CA GLY A 87 -15.42 17.17 -5.06
C GLY A 87 -15.13 18.16 -3.91
N LYS A 88 -13.97 18.03 -3.26
CA LYS A 88 -13.51 18.89 -2.16
C LYS A 88 -12.50 19.97 -2.60
N VAL A 89 -11.93 19.88 -3.81
CA VAL A 89 -10.96 20.87 -4.30
C VAL A 89 -11.72 22.14 -4.72
N ALA A 90 -11.43 23.26 -4.05
CA ALA A 90 -11.97 24.57 -4.39
C ALA A 90 -10.85 25.51 -4.92
N PRO A 91 -11.18 26.53 -5.73
CA PRO A 91 -10.25 27.62 -6.04
C PRO A 91 -9.84 28.28 -4.71
N GLY A 92 -8.56 28.23 -4.36
CA GLY A 92 -8.09 28.46 -2.99
C GLY A 92 -8.58 29.78 -2.38
N GLY A 93 -8.84 29.74 -1.07
CA GLY A 93 -9.50 30.81 -0.31
C GLY A 93 -9.64 30.41 1.17
N PRO A 94 -10.49 31.10 1.96
CA PRO A 94 -10.67 30.80 3.39
C PRO A 94 -11.14 29.36 3.66
N ASP A 95 -11.90 28.78 2.73
CA ASP A 95 -12.56 27.49 2.89
C ASP A 95 -11.67 26.29 2.48
N TYR A 96 -10.62 26.53 1.69
CA TYR A 96 -9.72 25.47 1.20
C TYR A 96 -8.26 25.85 1.43
N THR A 97 -7.69 25.25 2.47
CA THR A 97 -6.37 25.59 2.98
C THR A 97 -5.28 24.70 2.39
N VAL A 98 -4.04 25.20 2.36
CA VAL A 98 -2.88 24.43 1.86
C VAL A 98 -2.64 23.15 2.67
N ASN A 99 -2.97 23.14 3.97
CA ASN A 99 -2.83 21.95 4.80
C ASN A 99 -3.83 20.85 4.41
N GLN A 100 -5.06 21.22 4.04
CA GLN A 100 -6.02 20.28 3.44
C GLN A 100 -5.50 19.71 2.14
N ALA A 101 -4.93 20.56 1.28
CA ALA A 101 -4.34 20.13 0.03
C ALA A 101 -3.15 19.17 0.22
N PHE A 102 -2.31 19.41 1.23
CA PHE A 102 -1.21 18.50 1.59
C PHE A 102 -1.70 17.15 2.11
N ALA A 103 -2.74 17.15 2.95
CA ALA A 103 -3.37 15.91 3.41
C ALA A 103 -3.97 15.12 2.24
N GLN A 104 -4.66 15.80 1.32
CA GLN A 104 -5.23 15.20 0.12
C GLN A 104 -4.17 14.69 -0.86
N PHE A 105 -3.06 15.42 -1.01
CA PHE A 105 -1.91 14.98 -1.79
C PHE A 105 -1.29 13.70 -1.20
N ALA A 106 -1.00 13.70 0.11
CA ALA A 106 -0.45 12.54 0.80
C ALA A 106 -1.42 11.34 0.73
N GLY A 107 -2.72 11.56 0.92
CA GLY A 107 -3.74 10.53 0.81
C GLY A 107 -3.83 9.95 -0.61
N GLY A 108 -3.81 10.81 -1.62
CA GLY A 108 -3.81 10.39 -3.02
C GLY A 108 -2.58 9.56 -3.38
N LEU A 109 -1.40 10.00 -2.93
CA LEU A 109 -0.14 9.27 -3.13
C LEU A 109 -0.16 7.89 -2.45
N VAL A 110 -0.68 7.81 -1.23
CA VAL A 110 -0.82 6.54 -0.48
C VAL A 110 -1.73 5.58 -1.21
N CYS A 111 -2.95 5.98 -1.54
CA CYS A 111 -3.89 5.12 -2.26
C CYS A 111 -3.29 4.67 -3.60
N GLY A 112 -2.71 5.61 -4.34
CA GLY A 112 -2.07 5.36 -5.62
C GLY A 112 -0.97 4.29 -5.54
N LEU A 113 0.07 4.53 -4.74
CA LEU A 113 1.23 3.63 -4.65
C LEU A 113 0.91 2.30 -3.96
N CYS A 114 -0.03 2.28 -3.00
CA CYS A 114 -0.51 1.02 -2.43
C CYS A 114 -1.28 0.20 -3.47
N GLY A 115 -2.10 0.85 -4.31
CA GLY A 115 -2.78 0.19 -5.42
C GLY A 115 -1.80 -0.32 -6.48
N LEU A 116 -0.75 0.45 -6.80
CA LEU A 116 0.34 -0.02 -7.67
C LEU A 116 0.97 -1.32 -7.13
N ALA A 117 1.31 -1.33 -5.85
CA ALA A 117 1.90 -2.49 -5.17
C ALA A 117 0.95 -3.70 -5.14
N ALA A 118 -0.32 -3.48 -4.81
CA ALA A 118 -1.35 -4.52 -4.82
C ALA A 118 -1.51 -5.13 -6.23
N GLY A 119 -1.64 -4.29 -7.26
CA GLY A 119 -1.71 -4.72 -8.66
C GLY A 119 -0.49 -5.52 -9.11
N TYR A 120 0.70 -5.14 -8.66
CA TYR A 120 1.94 -5.91 -8.88
C TYR A 120 1.87 -7.32 -8.26
N ALA A 121 1.44 -7.42 -7.00
CA ALA A 121 1.32 -8.70 -6.30
C ALA A 121 0.25 -9.60 -6.93
N ILE A 122 -0.92 -9.03 -7.25
CA ILE A 122 -2.02 -9.72 -7.93
C ILE A 122 -1.57 -10.25 -9.29
N GLY A 123 -0.85 -9.45 -10.09
CA GLY A 123 -0.39 -9.86 -11.40
C GLY A 123 0.53 -11.08 -11.37
N ILE A 124 1.49 -11.10 -10.43
CA ILE A 124 2.43 -12.21 -10.29
C ILE A 124 1.77 -13.44 -9.67
N ALA A 125 1.02 -13.27 -8.58
CA ALA A 125 0.30 -14.35 -7.93
C ALA A 125 -0.79 -14.94 -8.84
N GLY A 126 -1.45 -14.10 -9.63
CA GLY A 126 -2.46 -14.45 -10.61
C GLY A 126 -1.90 -15.24 -11.78
N ASP A 127 -0.83 -14.77 -12.42
CA ASP A 127 -0.17 -15.51 -13.51
C ASP A 127 0.35 -16.89 -13.04
N ALA A 128 1.04 -16.93 -11.90
CA ALA A 128 1.51 -18.20 -11.33
C ALA A 128 0.36 -19.13 -10.92
N GLY A 129 -0.68 -18.57 -10.30
CA GLY A 129 -1.86 -19.31 -9.84
C GLY A 129 -2.67 -19.90 -10.98
N VAL A 130 -2.90 -19.12 -12.05
CA VAL A 130 -3.62 -19.59 -13.24
C VAL A 130 -2.84 -20.68 -13.97
N ARG A 131 -1.52 -20.52 -14.11
CA ARG A 131 -0.67 -21.58 -14.69
C ARG A 131 -0.70 -22.85 -13.86
N ALA A 132 -0.62 -22.75 -12.54
CA ALA A 132 -0.75 -23.90 -11.66
C ALA A 132 -2.14 -24.54 -11.72
N LEU A 133 -3.21 -23.73 -11.83
CA LEU A 133 -4.59 -24.18 -11.97
C LEU A 133 -4.81 -25.00 -13.24
N SER A 134 -4.12 -24.66 -14.33
CA SER A 134 -4.15 -25.42 -15.59
C SER A 134 -3.72 -26.87 -15.38
N GLN A 135 -2.73 -27.10 -14.52
CA GLN A 135 -2.21 -28.43 -14.22
C GLN A 135 -3.03 -29.11 -13.13
N GLN A 136 -3.40 -28.38 -12.08
CA GLN A 136 -4.07 -28.94 -10.91
C GLN A 136 -5.24 -28.08 -10.42
N PRO A 137 -6.50 -28.47 -10.69
CA PRO A 137 -7.67 -27.65 -10.37
C PRO A 137 -7.93 -27.51 -8.86
N ARG A 138 -7.31 -28.34 -8.03
CA ARG A 138 -7.38 -28.25 -6.55
C ARG A 138 -6.72 -26.99 -6.00
N ILE A 139 -5.82 -26.33 -6.75
CA ILE A 139 -5.18 -25.09 -6.30
C ILE A 139 -6.11 -23.88 -6.30
N PHE A 140 -7.31 -24.00 -6.88
CA PHE A 140 -8.26 -22.90 -7.02
C PHE A 140 -8.50 -22.11 -5.72
N VAL A 141 -8.74 -22.81 -4.61
CA VAL A 141 -8.97 -22.14 -3.31
C VAL A 141 -7.71 -21.45 -2.80
N GLY A 142 -6.54 -22.09 -2.94
CA GLY A 142 -5.26 -21.47 -2.57
C GLY A 142 -4.96 -20.22 -3.36
N MET A 143 -5.22 -20.24 -4.67
CA MET A 143 -5.10 -19.08 -5.55
C MET A 143 -5.97 -17.92 -5.05
N ILE A 144 -7.23 -18.17 -4.73
CA ILE A 144 -8.13 -17.14 -4.20
C ILE A 144 -7.60 -16.55 -2.89
N LEU A 145 -7.17 -17.40 -1.95
CA LEU A 145 -6.63 -16.92 -0.67
C LEU A 145 -5.42 -16.00 -0.87
N MET A 146 -4.48 -16.39 -1.73
CA MET A 146 -3.31 -15.55 -2.04
C MET A 146 -3.71 -14.20 -2.66
N LEU A 147 -4.70 -14.20 -3.55
CA LEU A 147 -5.19 -12.97 -4.19
C LEU A 147 -5.91 -12.05 -3.21
N ILE A 148 -6.67 -12.59 -2.25
CA ILE A 148 -7.32 -11.78 -1.21
C ILE A 148 -6.27 -11.02 -0.40
N PHE A 149 -5.19 -11.68 0.02
CA PHE A 149 -4.11 -11.01 0.75
C PHE A 149 -3.40 -9.94 -0.10
N ALA A 150 -3.24 -10.18 -1.41
CA ALA A 150 -2.66 -9.18 -2.32
C ALA A 150 -3.59 -7.97 -2.52
N GLU A 151 -4.89 -8.18 -2.64
CA GLU A 151 -5.92 -7.15 -2.84
C GLU A 151 -6.07 -6.25 -1.62
N VAL A 152 -6.08 -6.85 -0.42
CA VAL A 152 -6.28 -6.14 0.85
C VAL A 152 -5.22 -5.04 1.07
N LEU A 153 -4.03 -5.18 0.49
CA LEU A 153 -3.00 -4.14 0.50
C LEU A 153 -3.46 -2.82 -0.16
N GLY A 154 -4.20 -2.91 -1.26
CA GLY A 154 -4.78 -1.75 -1.95
C GLY A 154 -5.88 -1.10 -1.11
N LEU A 155 -6.72 -1.92 -0.47
CA LEU A 155 -7.76 -1.46 0.44
C LEU A 155 -7.18 -0.67 1.61
N TYR A 156 -6.07 -1.12 2.20
CA TYR A 156 -5.40 -0.38 3.28
C TYR A 156 -4.95 1.01 2.85
N GLY A 157 -4.46 1.17 1.62
CA GLY A 157 -4.09 2.47 1.06
C GLY A 157 -5.29 3.42 0.91
N MET A 158 -6.43 2.90 0.44
CA MET A 158 -7.66 3.67 0.31
C MET A 158 -8.22 4.11 1.68
N ILE A 159 -8.21 3.23 2.69
CA ILE A 159 -8.69 3.56 4.04
C ILE A 159 -7.87 4.71 4.65
N VAL A 160 -6.54 4.68 4.50
CA VAL A 160 -5.66 5.77 4.97
C VAL A 160 -5.98 7.06 4.23
N ALA A 161 -6.09 7.01 2.90
CA ALA A 161 -6.41 8.18 2.08
C ALA A 161 -7.74 8.84 2.48
N MET A 162 -8.77 8.04 2.74
CA MET A 162 -10.08 8.52 3.18
C MET A 162 -10.08 9.10 4.59
N SER A 163 -9.12 8.69 5.43
CA SER A 163 -9.04 9.15 6.82
C SER A 163 -8.31 10.49 6.97
N TYR A 164 -7.71 11.00 5.88
CA TYR A 164 -6.99 12.27 5.84
C TYR A 164 -7.95 13.44 5.53
N ASP A 165 -8.68 13.90 6.54
CA ASP A 165 -9.35 15.21 6.54
C ASP A 165 -8.82 16.01 7.72
N LEU A 166 -8.36 17.23 7.46
CA LEU A 166 -8.08 18.23 8.49
C LEU A 166 -8.90 19.48 8.19
N THR A 167 -9.71 19.92 9.15
CA THR A 167 -10.55 21.12 9.01
C THR A 167 -9.87 22.39 9.53
N THR A 168 -8.59 22.33 9.90
CA THR A 168 -7.95 23.40 10.67
C THR A 168 -6.67 23.92 10.03
N ALA A 169 -6.69 25.17 9.58
CA ALA A 169 -5.47 25.97 9.43
C ALA A 169 -5.76 27.49 9.38
N GLU A 170 -5.31 28.22 10.41
CA GLU A 170 -5.24 29.68 10.39
C GLU A 170 -3.84 30.21 9.99
N GLN A 171 -2.81 29.35 9.85
CA GLN A 171 -1.46 29.75 9.39
C GLN A 171 -0.76 28.69 8.52
N PRO A 172 -0.01 29.09 7.47
CA PRO A 172 0.78 28.18 6.68
C PRO A 172 2.08 27.86 7.40
N ALA A 173 2.21 26.61 7.83
CA ALA A 173 3.47 26.03 8.22
C ALA A 173 3.67 24.78 7.37
N TYR A 174 4.86 24.56 6.82
CA TYR A 174 5.21 23.30 6.15
C TYR A 174 5.29 22.10 7.12
N ALA A 175 5.05 22.31 8.42
CA ALA A 175 5.16 21.26 9.43
C ALA A 175 4.13 20.13 9.25
N PRO A 176 2.81 20.38 9.07
CA PRO A 176 1.83 19.32 8.84
C PRO A 176 2.08 18.53 7.56
N PHE A 177 2.67 19.14 6.52
CA PHE A 177 3.08 18.42 5.31
C PHE A 177 4.02 17.25 5.63
N PHE A 178 5.06 17.48 6.42
CA PHE A 178 5.97 16.40 6.83
C PHE A 178 5.31 15.34 7.72
N GLY A 179 4.31 15.75 8.53
CA GLY A 179 3.48 14.81 9.30
C GLY A 179 2.67 13.86 8.42
N TYR A 180 1.94 14.40 7.44
CA TYR A 180 1.15 13.60 6.49
C TYR A 180 2.04 12.76 5.57
N MET A 181 3.17 13.30 5.11
CA MET A 181 4.15 12.54 4.34
C MET A 181 4.80 11.43 5.17
N GLY A 182 4.98 11.63 6.48
CA GLY A 182 5.38 10.60 7.42
C GLY A 182 4.36 9.46 7.47
N ALA A 183 3.11 9.78 7.78
CA ALA A 183 2.02 8.80 7.80
C ALA A 183 1.87 8.08 6.45
N ALA A 184 2.02 8.81 5.34
CA ALA A 184 1.98 8.25 3.99
C ALA A 184 3.14 7.29 3.73
N SER A 185 4.37 7.69 4.04
CA SER A 185 5.58 6.87 3.83
C SER A 185 5.55 5.58 4.64
N ALA A 186 4.97 5.62 5.86
CA ALA A 186 4.76 4.43 6.68
C ALA A 186 3.95 3.39 5.90
N GLN A 187 2.81 3.80 5.35
CA GLN A 187 1.91 2.89 4.63
C GLN A 187 2.47 2.44 3.28
N ILE A 188 3.05 3.37 2.50
CA ILE A 188 3.53 3.07 1.15
C ILE A 188 4.64 2.00 1.19
N PHE A 189 5.64 2.17 2.06
CA PHE A 189 6.78 1.25 2.08
C PHE A 189 6.46 -0.09 2.74
N THR A 190 5.61 -0.15 3.77
CA THR A 190 5.14 -1.44 4.30
C THR A 190 4.33 -2.21 3.27
N VAL A 191 3.44 -1.54 2.52
CA VAL A 191 2.63 -2.16 1.48
C VAL A 191 3.49 -2.63 0.31
N LEU A 192 4.52 -1.87 -0.09
CA LEU A 192 5.49 -2.33 -1.11
C LEU A 192 6.22 -3.61 -0.66
N GLY A 193 6.64 -3.69 0.61
CA GLY A 193 7.23 -4.89 1.20
C GLY A 193 6.27 -6.07 1.21
N ALA A 194 5.06 -5.86 1.71
CA ALA A 194 4.00 -6.86 1.77
C ALA A 194 3.62 -7.39 0.38
N ALA A 195 3.56 -6.50 -0.62
CA ALA A 195 3.26 -6.85 -2.00
C ALA A 195 4.36 -7.73 -2.61
N TYR A 196 5.63 -7.37 -2.43
CA TYR A 196 6.75 -8.20 -2.88
C TYR A 196 6.76 -9.56 -2.18
N GLY A 197 6.59 -9.57 -0.85
CA GLY A 197 6.55 -10.79 -0.05
C GLY A 197 5.44 -11.74 -0.49
N THR A 198 4.25 -11.19 -0.75
CA THR A 198 3.10 -11.90 -1.29
C THR A 198 3.38 -12.44 -2.68
N ALA A 199 3.88 -11.60 -3.60
CA ALA A 199 4.17 -11.98 -4.98
C ALA A 199 5.16 -13.15 -5.08
N LYS A 200 6.29 -13.07 -4.37
CA LYS A 200 7.33 -14.10 -4.39
C LYS A 200 6.88 -15.39 -3.73
N SER A 201 6.26 -15.30 -2.55
CA SER A 201 5.73 -16.47 -1.85
C SER A 201 4.66 -17.19 -2.69
N ALA A 202 3.79 -16.43 -3.37
CA ALA A 202 2.75 -17.00 -4.23
C ALA A 202 3.34 -17.84 -5.37
N VAL A 203 4.44 -17.40 -6.00
CA VAL A 203 5.12 -18.18 -7.06
C VAL A 203 5.62 -19.53 -6.53
N GLY A 204 6.19 -19.55 -5.32
CA GLY A 204 6.62 -20.79 -4.65
C GLY A 204 5.44 -21.71 -4.32
N ILE A 205 4.37 -21.15 -3.75
CA ILE A 205 3.15 -21.90 -3.40
C ILE A 205 2.51 -22.49 -4.65
N CYS A 206 2.44 -21.74 -5.74
CA CYS A 206 1.90 -22.22 -7.02
C CYS A 206 2.72 -23.37 -7.58
N SER A 207 4.06 -23.26 -7.55
CA SER A 207 4.94 -24.34 -8.00
C SER A 207 4.82 -25.60 -7.14
N MET A 208 4.73 -25.44 -5.82
CA MET A 208 4.52 -26.55 -4.89
C MET A 208 3.14 -27.17 -5.08
N GLY A 209 2.11 -26.35 -5.27
CA GLY A 209 0.71 -26.75 -5.34
C GLY A 209 0.35 -27.58 -6.58
N VAL A 210 1.21 -27.60 -7.60
CA VAL A 210 1.13 -28.53 -8.75
C VAL A 210 1.67 -29.92 -8.40
N MET A 211 2.61 -30.02 -7.46
CA MET A 211 3.19 -31.31 -7.05
C MET A 211 2.48 -31.91 -5.84
N ARG A 212 2.09 -31.08 -4.86
CA ARG A 212 1.55 -31.48 -3.56
C ARG A 212 0.37 -30.57 -3.16
N PRO A 213 -0.77 -30.64 -3.86
CA PRO A 213 -1.91 -29.73 -3.64
C PRO A 213 -2.48 -29.78 -2.21
N GLU A 214 -2.33 -30.91 -1.52
CA GLU A 214 -2.78 -31.08 -0.14
C GLU A 214 -2.02 -30.20 0.87
N LEU A 215 -0.85 -29.68 0.49
CA LEU A 215 -0.02 -28.80 1.33
C LEU A 215 -0.31 -27.31 1.12
N ILE A 216 -1.19 -26.94 0.17
CA ILE A 216 -1.50 -25.54 -0.16
C ILE A 216 -1.94 -24.76 1.07
N MET A 217 -2.89 -25.28 1.85
CA MET A 217 -3.43 -24.57 3.02
C MET A 217 -2.36 -24.27 4.08
N LYS A 218 -1.39 -25.16 4.25
CA LYS A 218 -0.25 -24.93 5.15
C LYS A 218 0.76 -23.96 4.58
N SER A 219 0.87 -23.91 3.25
CA SER A 219 1.90 -23.13 2.55
C SER A 219 1.49 -21.68 2.31
N VAL A 220 0.25 -21.28 2.60
CA VAL A 220 -0.22 -19.89 2.48
C VAL A 220 0.32 -18.99 3.60
N ILE A 221 0.86 -19.56 4.69
CA ILE A 221 1.38 -18.81 5.86
C ILE A 221 2.35 -17.65 5.50
N PRO A 222 3.35 -17.81 4.60
CA PRO A 222 4.24 -16.70 4.24
C PRO A 222 3.51 -15.52 3.58
N VAL A 223 2.44 -15.79 2.83
CA VAL A 223 1.59 -14.73 2.23
C VAL A 223 0.81 -14.01 3.32
N ILE A 224 0.30 -14.73 4.31
CA ILE A 224 -0.40 -14.13 5.47
C ILE A 224 0.57 -13.23 6.25
N MET A 225 1.77 -13.73 6.56
CA MET A 225 2.80 -12.98 7.29
C MET A 225 3.28 -11.76 6.51
N ALA A 226 3.42 -11.85 5.19
CA ALA A 226 3.69 -10.68 4.35
C ALA A 226 2.55 -9.65 4.42
N GLY A 227 1.30 -10.10 4.39
CA GLY A 227 0.12 -9.22 4.50
C GLY A 227 0.02 -8.45 5.81
N ILE A 228 0.42 -9.07 6.94
CA ILE A 228 0.40 -8.43 8.26
C ILE A 228 1.30 -7.18 8.32
N ILE A 229 2.40 -7.14 7.54
CA ILE A 229 3.29 -5.96 7.48
C ILE A 229 2.53 -4.72 7.01
N GLY A 230 1.57 -4.86 6.09
CA GLY A 230 0.72 -3.74 5.65
C GLY A 230 -0.11 -3.16 6.80
N ILE A 231 -0.52 -4.00 7.76
CA ILE A 231 -1.29 -3.56 8.94
C ILE A 231 -0.41 -2.72 9.88
N TYR A 232 0.87 -3.04 10.02
CA TYR A 232 1.79 -2.23 10.83
C TYR A 232 1.87 -0.79 10.31
N GLY A 233 2.01 -0.63 8.99
CA GLY A 233 1.99 0.69 8.35
C GLY A 233 0.66 1.42 8.53
N LEU A 234 -0.47 0.71 8.41
CA LEU A 234 -1.81 1.26 8.61
C LEU A 234 -1.97 1.82 10.03
N VAL A 235 -1.57 1.05 11.05
CA VAL A 235 -1.67 1.46 12.46
C VAL A 235 -0.80 2.68 12.72
N VAL A 236 0.46 2.69 12.26
CA VAL A 236 1.36 3.84 12.42
C VAL A 236 0.82 5.07 11.70
N ALA A 237 0.32 4.92 10.47
CA ALA A 237 -0.28 6.03 9.71
C ALA A 237 -1.48 6.64 10.45
N MET A 238 -2.36 5.82 11.02
CA MET A 238 -3.52 6.31 11.79
C MET A 238 -3.12 7.01 13.09
N VAL A 239 -2.13 6.47 13.80
CA VAL A 239 -1.61 7.10 15.02
C VAL A 239 -0.94 8.43 14.71
N LEU A 240 -0.12 8.51 13.67
CA LEU A 240 0.53 9.76 13.26
C LEU A 240 -0.50 10.78 12.80
N LYS A 241 -1.47 10.39 11.96
CA LYS A 241 -2.56 11.28 11.53
C LYS A 241 -3.36 11.83 12.71
N GLY A 242 -3.61 11.03 13.75
CA GLY A 242 -4.30 11.48 14.96
C GLY A 242 -3.54 12.52 15.79
N LYS A 243 -2.22 12.67 15.57
CA LYS A 243 -1.34 13.60 16.29
C LYS A 243 -0.93 14.83 15.48
N VAL A 244 -1.18 14.84 14.17
CA VAL A 244 -0.97 16.02 13.34
C VAL A 244 -2.07 17.04 13.66
N THR A 245 -1.71 18.10 14.38
CA THR A 245 -2.58 19.21 14.74
C THR A 245 -2.21 20.49 13.97
N ALA A 246 -3.03 21.53 14.12
CA ALA A 246 -2.76 22.83 13.51
C ALA A 246 -1.49 23.48 14.09
N ALA A 247 -0.79 24.28 13.28
CA ALA A 247 0.40 25.01 13.71
C ALA A 247 0.12 25.96 14.91
N SER A 248 -1.11 26.50 14.98
CA SER A 248 -1.59 27.34 16.09
C SER A 248 -1.68 26.58 17.42
N GLU A 249 -1.81 25.26 17.40
CA GLU A 249 -1.86 24.39 18.59
C GLU A 249 -0.46 23.90 19.01
N GLY A 250 0.61 24.46 18.45
CA GLY A 250 1.99 24.13 18.81
C GLY A 250 2.58 22.94 18.04
N TYR A 251 2.11 22.69 16.81
CA TYR A 251 2.74 21.76 15.90
C TYR A 251 3.97 22.40 15.23
N THR A 252 5.15 22.12 15.78
CA THR A 252 6.43 22.69 15.32
C THR A 252 7.06 21.85 14.20
N LEU A 253 7.98 22.44 13.45
CA LEU A 253 8.70 21.73 12.39
C LEU A 253 9.48 20.51 12.90
N ASN A 254 10.03 20.58 14.11
CA ASN A 254 10.71 19.45 14.75
C ASN A 254 9.77 18.25 14.95
N LYS A 255 8.51 18.48 15.34
CA LYS A 255 7.48 17.42 15.40
C LYS A 255 7.16 16.87 14.02
N GLY A 256 7.07 17.74 13.02
CA GLY A 256 6.93 17.36 11.60
C GLY A 256 8.01 16.39 11.14
N PHE A 257 9.28 16.69 11.42
CA PHE A 257 10.40 15.82 11.08
C PHE A 257 10.43 14.53 11.93
N ALA A 258 10.05 14.60 13.21
CA ALA A 258 9.92 13.41 14.04
C ALA A 258 8.85 12.45 13.50
N HIS A 259 7.69 12.94 13.08
CA HIS A 259 6.63 12.14 12.47
C HIS A 259 7.02 11.60 11.08
N LEU A 260 7.76 12.38 10.29
CA LEU A 260 8.35 11.88 9.04
C LEU A 260 9.33 10.73 9.29
N ALA A 261 10.25 10.91 10.24
CA ALA A 261 11.23 9.89 10.62
C ALA A 261 10.56 8.64 11.19
N ALA A 262 9.51 8.80 12.01
CA ALA A 262 8.69 7.71 12.51
C ALA A 262 8.09 6.89 11.37
N GLY A 263 7.43 7.57 10.42
CA GLY A 263 6.83 6.90 9.27
C GLY A 263 7.84 6.17 8.39
N LEU A 264 8.96 6.81 8.07
CA LEU A 264 10.04 6.21 7.29
C LEU A 264 10.68 5.01 7.99
N THR A 265 10.86 5.06 9.31
CA THR A 265 11.42 3.96 10.10
C THR A 265 10.52 2.72 10.01
N CYS A 266 9.22 2.86 10.29
CA CYS A 266 8.28 1.74 10.15
C CYS A 266 8.21 1.24 8.70
N GLY A 267 8.09 2.17 7.75
CA GLY A 267 7.94 1.87 6.34
C GLY A 267 9.11 1.07 5.78
N LEU A 268 10.35 1.55 5.95
CA LEU A 268 11.55 0.92 5.40
C LEU A 268 11.91 -0.39 6.13
N CYS A 269 11.69 -0.49 7.44
CA CYS A 269 11.83 -1.76 8.16
C CYS A 269 10.81 -2.80 7.66
N GLY A 270 9.55 -2.39 7.44
CA GLY A 270 8.53 -3.25 6.87
C GLY A 270 8.82 -3.67 5.43
N LEU A 271 9.38 -2.77 4.61
CA LEU A 271 9.85 -3.08 3.27
C LEU A 271 10.91 -4.19 3.29
N GLY A 272 11.91 -4.07 4.16
CA GLY A 272 12.96 -5.08 4.34
C GLY A 272 12.42 -6.41 4.87
N ALA A 273 11.53 -6.38 5.86
CA ALA A 273 10.88 -7.57 6.41
C ALA A 273 10.07 -8.32 5.33
N GLY A 274 9.26 -7.60 4.55
CA GLY A 274 8.47 -8.19 3.47
C GLY A 274 9.32 -8.78 2.34
N TYR A 275 10.45 -8.13 2.04
CA TYR A 275 11.44 -8.66 1.09
C TYR A 275 12.04 -10.00 1.57
N ALA A 276 12.46 -10.07 2.84
CA ALA A 276 12.99 -11.29 3.43
C ALA A 276 11.94 -12.42 3.46
N ILE A 277 10.71 -12.11 3.88
CA ILE A 277 9.58 -13.06 3.88
C ILE A 277 9.33 -13.60 2.47
N GLY A 278 9.40 -12.77 1.43
CA GLY A 278 9.20 -13.21 0.05
C GLY A 278 10.20 -14.26 -0.42
N ILE A 279 11.49 -14.04 -0.13
CA ILE A 279 12.57 -14.96 -0.52
C ILE A 279 12.46 -16.26 0.26
N VAL A 280 12.29 -16.17 1.58
CA VAL A 280 12.14 -17.32 2.47
C VAL A 280 10.86 -18.10 2.14
N GLY A 281 9.78 -17.39 1.80
CA GLY A 281 8.52 -17.97 1.39
C GLY A 281 8.65 -18.79 0.10
N ASP A 282 9.24 -18.24 -0.95
CA ASP A 282 9.43 -18.95 -2.23
C ASP A 282 10.31 -20.21 -2.07
N ALA A 283 11.47 -20.08 -1.43
CA ALA A 283 12.39 -21.20 -1.23
C ALA A 283 11.86 -22.22 -0.21
N GLY A 284 11.29 -21.73 0.90
CA GLY A 284 10.83 -22.53 2.02
C GLY A 284 9.64 -23.41 1.68
N VAL A 285 8.65 -22.90 0.94
CA VAL A 285 7.49 -23.72 0.54
C VAL A 285 7.89 -24.80 -0.47
N ARG A 286 8.83 -24.51 -1.38
CA ARG A 286 9.39 -25.49 -2.31
C ARG A 286 10.21 -26.56 -1.59
N GLY A 287 11.03 -26.17 -0.62
CA GLY A 287 11.82 -27.11 0.21
C GLY A 287 10.93 -27.99 1.07
N THR A 288 9.87 -27.42 1.66
CA THR A 288 8.89 -28.16 2.45
C THR A 288 8.12 -29.19 1.60
N ALA A 289 7.91 -28.91 0.32
CA ALA A 289 7.32 -29.85 -0.62
C ALA A 289 8.15 -31.14 -0.78
N GLN A 290 9.49 -31.00 -0.76
CA GLN A 290 10.42 -32.11 -0.89
C GLN A 290 10.63 -32.83 0.44
N GLN A 291 10.75 -32.09 1.54
CA GLN A 291 10.94 -32.64 2.88
C GLN A 291 10.01 -31.93 3.88
N PRO A 292 8.85 -32.53 4.23
CA PRO A 292 7.88 -31.91 5.14
C PRO A 292 8.42 -31.54 6.52
N ARG A 293 9.51 -32.19 6.97
CA ARG A 293 10.19 -31.88 8.24
C ARG A 293 10.80 -30.47 8.26
N LEU A 294 11.04 -29.86 7.09
CA LEU A 294 11.55 -28.49 6.98
C LEU A 294 10.49 -27.42 7.27
N PHE A 295 9.20 -27.79 7.36
CA PHE A 295 8.11 -26.84 7.59
C PHE A 295 8.34 -25.98 8.83
N VAL A 296 8.71 -26.60 9.97
CA VAL A 296 8.96 -25.86 11.22
C VAL A 296 10.17 -24.93 11.07
N GLY A 297 11.22 -25.37 10.37
CA GLY A 297 12.39 -24.55 10.08
C GLY A 297 12.04 -23.31 9.26
N MET A 298 11.21 -23.46 8.22
CA MET A 298 10.71 -22.34 7.42
C MET A 298 9.92 -21.35 8.29
N ILE A 299 9.01 -21.83 9.15
CA ILE A 299 8.21 -20.96 10.03
C ILE A 299 9.11 -20.16 10.99
N LEU A 300 10.13 -20.78 11.57
CA LEU A 300 11.07 -20.09 12.45
C LEU A 300 11.80 -18.95 11.72
N ILE A 301 12.26 -19.18 10.48
CA ILE A 301 12.92 -18.14 9.69
C ILE A 301 11.94 -16.98 9.36
N LEU A 302 10.69 -17.31 9.05
CA LEU A 302 9.65 -16.30 8.78
C LEU A 302 9.37 -15.43 10.01
N ILE A 303 9.28 -16.02 11.21
CA ILE A 303 9.09 -15.28 12.46
C ILE A 303 10.26 -14.30 12.68
N PHE A 304 11.51 -14.74 12.52
CA PHE A 304 12.67 -13.84 12.66
C PHE A 304 12.68 -12.72 11.61
N SER A 305 12.17 -12.99 10.40
CA SER A 305 12.05 -11.98 9.33
C SER A 305 10.97 -10.95 9.66
N GLU A 306 9.82 -11.38 10.20
CA GLU A 306 8.69 -10.53 10.57
C GLU A 306 9.02 -9.61 11.74
N VAL A 307 9.77 -10.10 12.73
CA VAL A 307 10.16 -9.34 13.91
C VAL A 307 10.93 -8.05 13.56
N LEU A 308 11.63 -8.01 12.42
CA LEU A 308 12.27 -6.78 11.92
C LEU A 308 11.26 -5.65 11.65
N GLY A 309 10.08 -6.00 11.13
CA GLY A 309 8.99 -5.05 10.91
C GLY A 309 8.38 -4.56 12.21
N LEU A 310 8.21 -5.45 13.19
CA LEU A 310 7.72 -5.11 14.53
C LEU A 310 8.64 -4.14 15.26
N TYR A 311 9.96 -4.34 15.18
CA TYR A 311 10.91 -3.41 15.78
C TYR A 311 10.80 -2.00 15.16
N GLY A 312 10.68 -1.93 13.83
CA GLY A 312 10.46 -0.65 13.14
C GLY A 312 9.17 0.05 13.57
N MET A 313 8.09 -0.71 13.75
CA MET A 313 6.81 -0.19 14.25
C MET A 313 6.92 0.37 15.67
N ILE A 314 7.58 -0.34 16.59
CA ILE A 314 7.76 0.10 17.98
C ILE A 314 8.53 1.42 18.03
N VAL A 315 9.65 1.51 17.32
CA VAL A 315 10.46 2.73 17.24
C VAL A 315 9.65 3.88 16.64
N ALA A 316 8.88 3.62 15.57
CA ALA A 316 8.01 4.63 14.97
C ALA A 316 6.95 5.15 15.94
N LEU A 317 6.35 4.30 16.77
CA LEU A 317 5.37 4.73 17.77
C LEU A 317 6.00 5.58 18.87
N ILE A 318 7.23 5.27 19.29
CA ILE A 318 7.99 6.07 20.26
C ILE A 318 8.31 7.45 19.65
N LEU A 319 8.87 7.50 18.43
CA LEU A 319 9.14 8.75 17.72
C LEU A 319 7.87 9.55 17.38
N GLY A 320 6.75 8.86 17.20
CA GLY A 320 5.45 9.49 17.02
C GLY A 320 4.92 10.14 18.30
N THR A 321 5.50 9.92 19.47
CA THR A 321 5.09 10.58 20.74
C THR A 321 5.90 11.82 21.09
N SER A 322 7.03 12.06 20.42
CA SER A 322 7.89 13.24 20.63
C SER A 322 7.38 14.51 19.95
#